data_AF-A0AAV9TL43-F1
#
_entry.id   AF-A0AAV9TL43-F1
#
_cell.length_a   1.000
_cell.length_b   1.000
_cell.length_c   1.000
_cell.angle_alpha   90.00
_cell.angle_beta   90.00
_cell.angle_gamma   90.00
#
_symmetry.space_group_name_H-M   'P 1'
#
loop_
_entity.id
_entity.type
_entity.pdbx_description
1 polymer ?
#
loop_
_entity_poly.entity_id
_entity_poly.type
_entity_poly.pdbx_seq_one_letter_code
_entity_poly.pdbx_strand_id
1 'polypeptide(L)' 'MAAFTSYAPQILPTEKLRDLRYDAKIRYYHSHVLDLSVCDASLEDFIEDYIEDYYRLQANSTP' A
#
# COMPACT_ATOMS: atom_id res chain seq x y z
N MET A 1 -24.18 -2.13 -23.81
CA MET A 1 -23.93 -2.54 -22.41
C MET A 1 -22.49 -2.21 -22.10
N ALA A 2 -22.24 -1.17 -21.31
CA ALA A 2 -20.88 -0.87 -20.84
C ALA A 2 -20.57 -1.91 -19.76
N ALA A 3 -19.63 -2.81 -20.05
CA ALA A 3 -19.04 -3.66 -19.03
C ALA A 3 -18.31 -2.73 -18.07
N PHE A 4 -18.91 -2.47 -16.91
CA PHE A 4 -18.17 -1.96 -15.78
C PHE A 4 -17.09 -2.99 -15.51
N THR A 5 -15.86 -2.71 -15.94
CA THR A 5 -14.66 -3.31 -15.39
C THR A 5 -14.66 -2.89 -13.92
N SER A 6 -15.41 -3.62 -13.11
CA SER A 6 -15.17 -3.67 -11.69
C SER A 6 -13.72 -4.10 -11.58
N TYR A 7 -12.84 -3.14 -11.28
CA TYR A 7 -11.51 -3.41 -10.78
C TYR A 7 -11.74 -4.07 -9.43
N ALA A 8 -12.12 -5.35 -9.47
CA ALA A 8 -12.20 -6.17 -8.29
C ALA A 8 -10.79 -6.10 -7.72
N PRO A 9 -10.57 -5.51 -6.54
CA PRO A 9 -9.28 -5.64 -5.88
C PRO A 9 -9.14 -7.14 -5.73
N GLN A 10 -8.26 -7.72 -6.55
CA GLN A 10 -7.96 -9.13 -6.56
C GLN A 10 -7.75 -9.45 -5.09
N ILE A 11 -8.64 -10.24 -4.49
CA ILE A 11 -8.68 -10.46 -3.05
C ILE A 11 -7.32 -11.05 -2.73
N LEU A 12 -6.43 -10.18 -2.25
CA LEU A 12 -5.09 -10.57 -1.94
C LEU A 12 -5.19 -11.60 -0.82
N PRO A 13 -4.23 -12.56 -0.76
CA PRO A 13 -4.04 -13.30 0.46
C PRO A 13 -3.92 -12.27 1.58
N THR A 14 -4.83 -12.31 2.55
CA THR A 14 -4.89 -11.34 3.66
C THR A 14 -3.52 -11.21 4.34
N GLU A 15 -2.73 -12.27 4.31
CA GLU A 15 -1.33 -12.34 4.74
C GLU A 15 -0.42 -11.37 3.96
N LYS A 16 -0.45 -11.38 2.62
CA LYS A 16 0.41 -10.53 1.80
C LYS A 16 0.09 -9.04 1.98
N LEU A 17 -1.19 -8.72 2.12
CA LEU A 17 -1.64 -7.35 2.39
C LEU A 17 -1.21 -6.89 3.80
N ARG A 18 -1.26 -7.81 4.77
CA ARG A 18 -0.77 -7.56 6.13
C ARG A 18 0.74 -7.33 6.17
N ASP A 19 1.51 -8.11 5.40
CA ASP A 19 2.97 -7.97 5.30
C ASP A 19 3.35 -6.64 4.66
N LEU A 20 2.69 -6.25 3.57
CA LEU A 20 2.92 -4.95 2.92
C LEU A 20 2.61 -3.77 3.85
N ARG A 21 1.50 -3.84 4.60
CA ARG A 21 1.17 -2.84 5.62
C ARG A 21 2.23 -2.76 6.72
N TYR A 22 2.76 -3.91 7.14
CA TYR A 22 3.79 -3.96 8.17
C TYR A 22 5.12 -3.37 7.66
N ASP A 23 5.52 -3.70 6.44
CA ASP A 23 6.72 -3.14 5.80
C ASP A 23 6.61 -1.63 5.58
N ALA A 24 5.45 -1.15 5.10
CA ALA A 24 5.17 0.27 4.95
C ALA A 24 5.27 1.02 6.29
N LYS A 25 4.68 0.46 7.37
CA LYS A 25 4.82 1.02 8.72
C LYS A 25 6.28 1.11 9.16
N ILE A 26 7.05 0.04 8.99
CA ILE A 26 8.49 0.04 9.36
C ILE A 26 9.23 1.14 8.59
N ARG A 27 9.03 1.25 7.28
CA ARG A 27 9.68 2.28 6.44
C ARG A 27 9.29 3.68 6.86
N TYR A 28 8.00 3.91 7.10
CA TYR A 28 7.50 5.20 7.53
C TYR A 28 8.11 5.59 8.88
N TYR A 29 8.05 4.71 9.88
CA TYR A 29 8.64 4.97 11.19
C TYR A 29 10.15 5.12 11.11
N HIS A 30 10.86 4.34 10.29
CA HIS A 30 12.29 4.48 10.08
C HIS A 30 12.66 5.84 9.45
N SER A 31 11.84 6.33 8.52
CA SER A 31 12.05 7.65 7.88
C SER A 31 11.67 8.81 8.80
N HIS A 32 10.80 8.58 9.79
CA HIS A 32 10.26 9.59 10.69
C HIS A 32 10.63 9.35 12.17
N VAL A 33 11.69 8.58 12.46
CA VAL A 33 12.12 8.21 13.84
C VAL A 33 12.30 9.43 14.75
N LEU A 34 12.70 10.57 14.17
CA LEU A 34 12.96 11.81 14.89
C LEU A 34 11.86 12.85 14.71
N ASP A 35 10.79 12.51 13.99
CA ASP A 35 9.70 13.43 13.72
C ASP A 35 8.61 13.26 14.80
N LEU A 36 8.61 14.19 15.75
CA LEU A 36 7.60 14.27 16.82
C LEU A 36 6.19 14.59 16.29
N SER A 37 6.05 14.94 15.01
CA SER A 37 4.80 15.34 14.38
C SER A 37 4.07 14.24 13.60
N VAL A 38 4.57 12.99 13.66
CA VAL A 38 3.92 11.84 13.01
C VAL A 38 2.45 11.77 13.42
N CYS A 39 1.57 12.03 12.45
CA CYS A 39 0.13 11.89 12.60
C CYS A 39 -0.32 10.55 12.03
N ASP A 40 -1.29 9.91 12.67
CA ASP A 40 -1.84 8.64 12.20
C ASP A 40 -2.43 8.75 10.77
N ALA A 41 -3.01 9.90 10.42
CA ALA A 41 -3.51 10.16 9.06
C ALA A 41 -2.39 10.13 8.00
N SER A 42 -1.24 10.75 8.28
CA SER A 42 -0.09 10.73 7.36
C SER A 42 0.58 9.35 7.23
N LEU A 43 0.41 8.49 8.24
CA LEU A 43 0.84 7.10 8.17
C LEU A 43 -0.10 6.27 7.30
N GLU A 44 -1.41 6.45 7.43
CA GLU A 44 -2.41 5.75 6.60
C GLU A 44 -2.26 6.11 5.11
N ASP A 45 -2.11 7.40 4.79
CA ASP A 45 -1.87 7.87 3.42
C ASP A 45 -0.60 7.22 2.83
N PHE A 46 0.51 7.19 3.59
CA PHE A 46 1.75 6.56 3.15
C PHE A 46 1.60 5.05 2.90
N ILE A 47 0.82 4.35 3.73
CA ILE A 47 0.57 2.92 3.57
C ILE A 47 -0.25 2.67 2.31
N GLU A 48 -1.25 3.49 2.02
CA GLU A 48 -2.07 3.37 0.80
C GLU A 48 -1.22 3.61 -0.45
N ASP A 49 -0.44 4.70 -0.48
CA ASP A 49 0.48 5.02 -1.58
C ASP A 49 1.48 3.87 -1.82
N TYR A 50 2.09 3.33 -0.76
CA TYR A 50 3.05 2.23 -0.87
C TYR A 50 2.42 0.95 -1.46
N ILE A 51 1.19 0.64 -1.07
CA ILE A 51 0.46 -0.53 -1.54
C ILE A 51 0.05 -0.34 -3.01
N GLU A 52 -0.43 0.85 -3.38
CA GLU A 52 -0.78 1.16 -4.77
C GLU A 52 0.44 1.03 -5.69
N ASP A 53 1.57 1.62 -5.31
CA ASP A 53 2.80 1.55 -6.09
C ASP A 53 3.31 0.11 -6.22
N TYR A 54 3.21 -0.70 -5.16
CA TYR A 54 3.56 -2.12 -5.22
C TYR A 54 2.75 -2.86 -6.28
N TYR A 55 1.43 -2.63 -6.36
CA TYR A 55 0.59 -3.28 -7.37
C TYR A 55 0.79 -2.74 -8.77
N ARG A 56 1.01 -1.44 -8.91
CA ARG A 56 1.33 -0.82 -10.19
C ARG A 56 2.64 -1.40 -10.75
N LEU A 57 3.66 -1.55 -9.91
CA LEU A 57 4.91 -2.21 -10.28
C LEU A 57 4.70 -3.68 -10.61
N GLN A 58 3.86 -4.39 -9.84
CA GLN A 58 3.55 -5.80 -10.10
C GLN A 58 2.84 -5.98 -11.45
N ALA A 59 1.85 -5.13 -11.76
CA ALA A 59 1.13 -5.15 -13.02
C ALA A 59 2.05 -4.86 -14.22
N ASN A 60 2.98 -3.91 -14.06
CA ASN A 60 3.97 -3.57 -15.08
C ASN A 60 5.10 -4.62 -15.23
N SER A 61 5.27 -5.51 -14.25
CA SER A 61 6.29 -6.56 -14.26
C SER A 61 5.79 -7.88 -14.85
N THR A 62 4.48 -8.01 -15.07
CA THR A 62 3.89 -9.13 -15.81
C THR A 62 3.89 -8.81 -17.31
N PRO A 63 4.61 -9.59 -18.16
CA PRO A 63 4.55 -9.46 -19.61
C PRO A 63 3.19 -9.88 -20.19
#